data_AF-A0A1V5N6K7-F1
#
_entry.id   AF-A0A1V5N6K7-F1
#
_cell.length_a   1.000
_cell.length_b   1.000
_cell.length_c   1.000
_cell.angle_alpha   90.00
_cell.angle_beta   90.00
_cell.angle_gamma   90.00
#
_symmetry.space_group_name_H-M   'P 1'
#
loop_
_entity.id
_entity.type
_entity.pdbx_description
1 polymer ?
#
loop_
_entity_poly.entity_id
_entity_poly.type
_entity_poly.pdbx_seq_one_letter_code
_entity_poly.pdbx_strand_id
1 'polypeptide(L)'
;MPLFGRINVEGLTARELEKMMEEKYALFLNKPFVTSVKVTNRKVYVFRGGKNSSVVSLNKDNMTIWELMAQTGGVGDAKAHRIKLIRKIDDKYHIFLIDLSRLESIETGNIVLQANDIVYVTPRNRISEEIMFALAPYISLFSTAVLIITLLK
;
A
#
# COMPACT_ATOMS: atom_id res chain seq x y z
N MET A 1 -31.42 5.18 -15.44
CA MET A 1 -31.38 4.06 -16.40
C MET A 1 -30.15 4.24 -17.29
N PRO A 2 -29.32 3.22 -17.56
CA PRO A 2 -28.19 3.37 -18.47
C PRO A 2 -28.71 3.60 -19.89
N LEU A 3 -28.46 4.78 -20.46
CA LEU A 3 -28.89 5.16 -21.81
C LEU A 3 -28.09 4.45 -22.91
N PHE A 4 -26.93 3.92 -22.55
CA PHE A 4 -26.01 3.25 -23.47
C PHE A 4 -25.71 1.82 -23.02
N GLY A 5 -25.52 0.94 -23.99
CA GLY A 5 -24.96 -0.40 -23.76
C GLY A 5 -23.46 -0.35 -23.41
N ARG A 6 -22.76 -1.47 -23.58
CA ARG A 6 -21.31 -1.52 -23.38
C ARG A 6 -20.60 -0.67 -24.43
N ILE A 7 -19.67 0.16 -23.99
CA ILE A 7 -18.85 1.01 -24.85
C ILE A 7 -17.40 0.59 -24.65
N ASN A 8 -16.67 0.36 -25.74
CA ASN A 8 -15.22 0.15 -25.64
C ASN A 8 -14.56 1.48 -25.32
N VAL A 9 -13.75 1.49 -24.26
CA VAL A 9 -13.04 2.67 -23.75
C VAL A 9 -11.53 2.45 -23.68
N GLU A 10 -11.05 1.31 -24.20
CA GLU A 10 -9.63 0.98 -24.23
C GLU A 10 -8.84 2.00 -25.06
N GLY A 11 -7.69 2.41 -24.54
CA GLY A 11 -6.81 3.39 -25.20
C GLY A 11 -7.24 4.85 -25.07
N LEU A 12 -8.43 5.14 -24.53
CA LEU A 12 -8.90 6.52 -24.35
C LEU A 12 -8.36 7.13 -23.06
N THR A 13 -7.94 8.38 -23.14
CA THR A 13 -7.73 9.22 -21.96
C THR A 13 -9.06 9.58 -21.31
N ALA A 14 -9.04 9.96 -20.03
CA ALA A 14 -10.24 10.42 -19.33
C ALA A 14 -10.95 11.56 -20.07
N ARG A 15 -10.18 12.49 -20.65
CA ARG A 15 -10.70 13.64 -21.38
C ARG A 15 -11.32 13.28 -22.73
N GLU A 16 -10.72 12.35 -23.46
CA GLU A 16 -11.30 11.82 -24.70
C GLU A 16 -12.60 11.07 -24.42
N LEU A 17 -12.62 10.31 -23.32
CA LEU A 17 -13.80 9.60 -22.88
C LEU A 17 -14.92 10.55 -22.42
N GLU A 18 -14.60 11.63 -21.72
CA GLU A 18 -15.55 12.71 -21.39
C GLU A 18 -16.20 13.27 -22.65
N LYS A 19 -15.39 13.69 -23.63
CA LYS A 19 -15.87 14.23 -24.90
C LYS A 19 -16.73 13.21 -25.66
N MET A 20 -16.29 11.96 -25.75
CA MET A 20 -17.07 10.88 -26.39
C MET A 20 -18.44 10.70 -25.71
N MET A 21 -18.48 10.79 -24.38
CA MET A 21 -19.73 10.66 -23.64
C MET A 21 -20.64 11.86 -23.86
N GLU A 22 -20.12 13.09 -23.87
CA GLU A 22 -20.89 14.30 -24.20
C GLU A 22 -21.56 14.20 -25.57
N GLU A 23 -20.80 13.79 -26.60
CA GLU A 23 -21.31 13.58 -27.96
C GLU A 23 -22.43 12.54 -27.99
N LYS A 24 -22.29 11.43 -27.25
CA LYS A 24 -23.34 10.41 -27.16
C LYS A 24 -24.58 10.90 -26.41
N TYR A 25 -24.41 11.61 -25.32
CA TYR A 25 -25.53 12.15 -24.54
C TYR A 25 -26.27 13.25 -25.31
N ALA A 26 -25.63 13.95 -26.25
CA ALA A 26 -26.25 15.03 -27.01
C ALA A 26 -27.42 14.56 -27.90
N LEU A 27 -27.48 13.25 -28.19
CA LEU A 27 -28.61 12.64 -28.91
C LEU A 27 -29.90 12.58 -28.08
N PHE A 28 -29.79 12.65 -26.74
CA PHE A 28 -30.91 12.48 -25.81
C PHE A 28 -31.11 13.68 -24.89
N LEU A 29 -30.08 14.49 -24.71
CA LEU A 29 -30.04 15.63 -23.79
C LEU A 29 -29.65 16.90 -24.55
N ASN A 30 -30.27 18.02 -24.21
CA ASN A 30 -29.88 19.31 -24.76
C ASN A 30 -28.65 19.84 -24.01
N LYS A 31 -27.52 20.02 -24.72
CA LYS A 31 -26.25 20.51 -24.17
C LYS A 31 -25.77 19.76 -22.91
N PRO A 32 -25.56 18.43 -22.98
CA PRO A 32 -25.00 17.68 -21.86
C PRO A 32 -23.57 18.11 -21.56
N PHE A 33 -23.19 18.07 -20.29
CA PHE A 33 -21.83 18.36 -19.82
C PHE A 33 -21.37 17.24 -18.89
N VAL A 34 -20.28 16.56 -19.25
CA VAL A 34 -19.74 15.45 -18.45
C VAL A 34 -18.64 16.00 -17.56
N THR A 35 -18.91 16.08 -16.26
CA THR A 35 -18.04 16.81 -15.32
C THR A 35 -16.76 16.07 -14.93
N SER A 36 -16.79 14.73 -14.88
CA SER A 36 -15.57 13.93 -14.63
C SER A 36 -15.78 12.46 -14.97
N VAL A 37 -14.83 11.86 -15.67
CA VAL A 37 -14.72 10.40 -15.79
C VAL A 37 -13.62 9.90 -14.84
N LYS A 38 -13.97 8.93 -13.98
CA LYS A 38 -13.04 8.39 -12.98
C LYS A 38 -12.84 6.88 -13.16
N VAL A 39 -11.58 6.46 -13.18
CA VAL A 39 -11.22 5.05 -13.15
C VAL A 39 -11.25 4.56 -11.70
N THR A 40 -12.29 3.81 -11.33
CA THR A 40 -12.53 3.40 -9.94
C THR A 40 -11.78 2.13 -9.54
N ASN A 41 -11.25 1.36 -10.49
CA ASN A 41 -10.58 0.09 -10.23
C ASN A 41 -9.04 0.21 -10.17
N ARG A 42 -8.52 1.34 -9.65
CA ARG A 42 -7.09 1.51 -9.42
C ARG A 42 -6.79 1.20 -7.96
N LYS A 43 -5.95 0.19 -7.70
CA LYS A 43 -5.60 -0.26 -6.35
C LYS A 43 -4.11 -0.47 -6.20
N VAL A 44 -3.60 -0.31 -4.98
CA VAL A 44 -2.24 -0.65 -4.56
C VAL A 44 -2.31 -1.62 -3.40
N TYR A 45 -1.37 -2.57 -3.38
CA TYR A 45 -1.28 -3.59 -2.36
C TYR A 45 -0.15 -3.24 -1.39
N VAL A 46 -0.42 -3.19 -0.09
CA VAL A 46 0.58 -2.85 0.92
C VAL A 46 0.80 -4.04 1.84
N PHE A 47 2.05 -4.47 1.99
CA PHE A 47 2.46 -5.56 2.85
C PHE A 47 3.49 -5.06 3.88
N ARG A 48 3.18 -5.18 5.17
CA ARG A 48 4.05 -4.72 6.26
C ARG A 48 4.62 -5.91 7.03
N GLY A 49 5.49 -6.67 6.35
CA GLY A 49 6.32 -7.69 6.99
C GLY A 49 5.57 -8.76 7.81
N GLY A 50 4.37 -9.16 7.37
CA GLY A 50 3.64 -10.32 7.88
C GLY A 50 2.59 -10.06 8.96
N LYS A 51 2.53 -8.87 9.57
CA LYS A 51 1.51 -8.57 10.59
C LYS A 51 0.29 -7.83 10.06
N ASN A 52 0.47 -6.92 9.10
CA ASN A 52 -0.62 -6.12 8.53
C ASN A 52 -0.45 -6.01 7.00
N SER A 53 -1.55 -6.24 6.27
CA SER A 53 -1.63 -6.00 4.83
C SER A 53 -2.90 -5.23 4.52
N SER A 54 -2.87 -4.36 3.53
CA SER A 54 -4.03 -3.58 3.11
C SER A 54 -4.07 -3.39 1.61
N VAL A 55 -5.28 -3.22 1.09
CA VAL A 55 -5.53 -2.82 -0.29
C VAL A 55 -6.05 -1.39 -0.27
N VAL A 56 -5.38 -0.49 -0.98
CA VAL A 56 -5.70 0.94 -0.99
C VAL A 56 -6.14 1.34 -2.39
N SER A 57 -7.34 1.91 -2.50
CA SER A 57 -7.81 2.48 -3.77
C SER A 57 -7.10 3.79 -4.06
N LEU A 58 -6.59 3.93 -5.29
CA LEU A 58 -5.98 5.17 -5.78
C LEU A 58 -7.09 6.13 -6.19
N ASN A 59 -7.47 7.02 -5.27
CA ASN A 59 -8.57 7.97 -5.47
C ASN A 59 -8.12 9.27 -6.17
N LYS A 60 -6.82 9.44 -6.36
CA LYS A 60 -6.19 10.57 -7.05
C LYS A 60 -5.22 10.05 -8.10
N ASP A 61 -5.03 10.82 -9.16
CA ASP A 61 -4.11 10.43 -10.23
C ASP A 61 -2.65 10.42 -9.78
N ASN A 62 -2.27 11.39 -8.93
CA ASN A 62 -0.89 11.62 -8.51
C ASN A 62 -0.63 11.17 -7.07
N MET A 63 -1.29 10.10 -6.63
CA MET A 63 -1.12 9.61 -5.27
C MET A 63 0.32 9.10 -5.06
N THR A 64 1.02 9.65 -4.07
CA THR A 64 2.42 9.31 -3.78
C THR A 64 2.54 8.21 -2.73
N ILE A 65 3.74 7.65 -2.58
CA ILE A 65 4.04 6.75 -1.46
C ILE A 65 3.88 7.43 -0.10
N TRP A 66 4.22 8.71 0.03
CA TRP A 66 3.96 9.45 1.27
C TRP A 66 2.48 9.44 1.65
N GLU A 67 1.60 9.74 0.70
CA GLU A 67 0.15 9.72 0.92
C GLU A 67 -0.37 8.30 1.22
N LEU A 68 0.13 7.28 0.53
CA LEU A 68 -0.22 5.88 0.80
C LEU A 68 0.18 5.46 2.21
N MET A 69 1.41 5.78 2.62
CA MET A 69 1.88 5.44 3.96
C MET A 69 1.08 6.22 5.00
N ALA A 70 0.79 7.50 4.80
CA ALA A 70 -0.09 8.27 5.68
C ALA A 70 -1.48 7.63 5.80
N GLN A 71 -2.08 7.21 4.68
CA GLN A 71 -3.41 6.57 4.66
C GLN A 71 -3.43 5.20 5.34
N THR A 72 -2.30 4.48 5.34
CA THR A 72 -2.18 3.14 5.97
C THR A 72 -1.65 3.18 7.41
N GLY A 73 -1.52 4.37 8.01
CA GLY A 73 -1.04 4.54 9.38
C GLY A 73 0.48 4.45 9.50
N GLY A 74 1.21 5.02 8.55
CA GLY A 74 2.67 5.17 8.52
C GLY A 74 3.41 3.90 8.15
N VAL A 75 4.64 3.73 8.64
CA VAL A 75 5.46 2.51 8.48
C VAL A 75 5.23 1.48 9.61
N GLY A 76 4.69 1.91 10.74
CA GLY A 76 4.50 1.07 11.93
C GLY A 76 5.84 0.64 12.54
N ASP A 77 5.94 -0.62 12.98
CA ASP A 77 7.17 -1.21 13.55
C ASP A 77 8.20 -1.66 12.49
N ALA A 78 7.86 -1.51 11.21
CA ALA A 78 8.71 -1.95 10.10
C ALA A 78 9.84 -0.93 9.77
N LYS A 79 10.77 -1.32 8.90
CA LYS A 79 11.94 -0.51 8.54
C LYS A 79 11.59 0.54 7.49
N ALA A 80 11.46 1.80 7.92
CA ALA A 80 11.18 2.94 7.03
C ALA A 80 12.23 3.16 5.93
N HIS A 81 13.49 2.78 6.19
CA HIS A 81 14.60 2.94 5.26
C HIS A 81 14.69 1.86 4.17
N ARG A 82 13.79 0.88 4.19
CA ARG A 82 13.80 -0.24 3.23
C ARG A 82 12.39 -0.65 2.83
N ILE A 83 11.77 0.21 2.02
CA ILE A 83 10.52 -0.06 1.34
C ILE A 83 10.83 -0.49 -0.09
N LYS A 84 10.12 -1.52 -0.55
CA LYS A 84 10.22 -2.02 -1.93
C LYS A 84 8.91 -1.70 -2.63
N LEU A 85 8.97 -0.90 -3.68
CA LEU A 85 7.88 -0.75 -4.63
C LEU A 85 8.12 -1.72 -5.78
N ILE A 86 7.22 -2.68 -5.95
CA ILE A 86 7.26 -3.67 -7.01
C ILE A 86 6.22 -3.27 -8.05
N ARG A 87 6.68 -2.95 -9.26
CA ARG A 87 5.85 -2.49 -10.37
C ARG A 87 6.04 -3.40 -11.58
N LYS A 88 4.95 -3.68 -12.28
CA LYS A 88 4.98 -4.44 -13.53
C LYS A 88 5.10 -3.47 -14.72
N ILE A 89 6.19 -3.56 -15.48
CA ILE A 89 6.46 -2.75 -16.69
C ILE A 89 6.83 -3.74 -17.80
N ASP A 90 6.16 -3.69 -18.95
CA ASP A 90 6.40 -4.58 -20.10
C ASP A 90 6.47 -6.08 -19.72
N ASP A 91 5.49 -6.51 -18.94
CA ASP A 91 5.38 -7.87 -18.37
C ASP A 91 6.49 -8.31 -17.40
N LYS A 92 7.41 -7.41 -17.02
CA LYS A 92 8.49 -7.68 -16.07
C LYS A 92 8.28 -6.94 -14.75
N TYR A 93 8.71 -7.56 -13.66
CA TYR A 93 8.68 -6.93 -12.34
C TYR A 93 9.94 -6.11 -12.09
N HIS A 94 9.76 -4.82 -11.80
CA HIS A 94 10.80 -3.89 -11.41
C HIS A 94 10.66 -3.56 -9.93
N ILE A 95 11.79 -3.53 -9.22
CA ILE A 95 11.83 -3.25 -7.77
C ILE A 95 12.53 -1.92 -7.56
N PHE A 96 11.79 -0.94 -7.05
CA PHE A 96 12.30 0.36 -6.64
C PHE A 96 12.51 0.35 -5.12
N LEU A 97 13.71 0.70 -4.69
CA LEU A 97 14.06 0.82 -3.28
C LEU A 97 13.82 2.25 -2.82
N ILE A 98 13.12 2.37 -1.70
CA ILE A 98 12.62 3.64 -1.19
C ILE A 98 12.96 3.73 0.30
N ASP A 99 13.50 4.87 0.67
CA ASP A 99 13.88 5.20 2.04
C ASP A 99 13.03 6.37 2.50
N LEU A 100 12.09 6.14 3.41
CA LEU A 100 11.26 7.20 4.01
C LEU A 100 11.78 7.64 5.38
N SER A 101 13.00 7.24 5.78
CA SER A 101 13.54 7.52 7.11
C SER A 101 14.21 8.89 7.23
N ARG A 102 14.62 9.50 6.11
CA ARG A 102 15.32 10.78 6.08
C ARG A 102 14.49 11.84 5.37
N LEU A 103 14.61 13.09 5.84
CA LEU A 103 13.99 14.24 5.18
C LEU A 103 14.65 14.55 3.83
N GLU A 104 15.95 14.25 3.65
CA GLU A 104 16.60 14.38 2.34
C GLU A 104 16.04 13.39 1.30
N SER A 105 15.34 12.34 1.73
CA SER A 105 14.76 11.33 0.85
C SER A 105 13.39 11.72 0.26
N ILE A 106 12.97 12.98 0.39
CA ILE A 106 11.73 13.51 -0.21
C ILE A 106 11.61 13.11 -1.68
N GLU A 107 12.70 13.17 -2.45
CA GLU A 107 12.68 12.80 -3.88
C GLU A 107 12.30 11.33 -4.11
N THR A 108 12.78 10.41 -3.27
CA THR A 108 12.48 8.97 -3.40
C THR A 108 11.06 8.62 -2.94
N GLY A 109 10.49 9.37 -1.99
CA GLY A 109 9.12 9.17 -1.51
C GLY A 109 8.04 9.84 -2.36
N ASN A 110 8.43 10.80 -3.21
CA ASN A 110 7.54 11.49 -4.17
C ASN A 110 7.20 10.65 -5.41
N ILE A 111 7.59 9.37 -5.44
CA ILE A 111 7.19 8.48 -6.51
C ILE A 111 5.66 8.33 -6.57
N VAL A 112 5.11 8.59 -7.75
CA VAL A 112 3.68 8.42 -8.02
C VAL A 112 3.38 6.94 -8.17
N LEU A 113 2.35 6.49 -7.46
CA LEU A 113 1.88 5.12 -7.49
C LEU A 113 1.03 4.84 -8.73
N GLN A 114 1.17 3.63 -9.25
CA GLN A 114 0.43 3.12 -10.38
C GLN A 114 -0.52 2.01 -9.94
N ALA A 115 -1.52 1.75 -10.79
CA ALA A 115 -2.46 0.67 -10.53
C ALA A 115 -1.71 -0.67 -10.48
N ASN A 116 -2.08 -1.50 -9.50
CA ASN A 116 -1.48 -2.80 -9.21
C ASN A 116 -0.03 -2.77 -8.72
N ASP A 117 0.50 -1.59 -8.33
CA ASP A 117 1.75 -1.54 -7.58
C ASP A 117 1.64 -2.34 -6.28
N ILE A 118 2.74 -3.00 -5.92
CA ILE A 118 2.88 -3.73 -4.66
C ILE A 118 3.95 -3.04 -3.82
N VAL A 119 3.55 -2.53 -2.66
CA VAL A 119 4.41 -1.89 -1.68
C VAL A 119 4.71 -2.87 -0.57
N TYR A 120 5.96 -3.28 -0.45
CA TYR A 120 6.45 -4.17 0.59
C TYR A 120 7.37 -3.43 1.55
N VAL A 121 6.94 -3.29 2.79
CA VAL A 121 7.72 -2.69 3.88
C VAL A 121 8.44 -3.80 4.63
N THR A 122 9.77 -3.72 4.66
CA THR A 122 10.59 -4.76 5.29
C THR A 122 10.34 -4.80 6.80
N PRO A 123 10.00 -5.96 7.40
CA PRO A 123 9.82 -6.05 8.84
C PRO A 123 11.11 -5.74 9.61
N ARG A 124 10.94 -5.30 10.85
CA ARG A 124 12.02 -5.30 11.83
C ARG A 124 12.17 -6.71 12.38
N ASN A 125 13.37 -7.28 12.28
CA ASN A 125 13.65 -8.58 12.86
C ASN A 125 13.64 -8.43 14.38
N ARG A 126 12.67 -9.05 15.05
CA ARG A 126 12.54 -9.10 16.53
C ARG A 126 12.87 -10.49 17.08
N ILE A 127 13.65 -11.28 16.34
CA ILE A 127 14.01 -12.67 16.66
C ILE A 127 14.54 -12.78 18.10
N SER A 128 15.35 -11.82 18.56
CA SER A 128 15.84 -11.79 19.95
C SER A 128 14.74 -11.59 20.99
N GLU A 129 13.75 -10.74 20.73
CA GLU A 129 12.61 -10.54 21.63
C GLU A 129 11.68 -11.76 21.61
N GLU A 130 11.42 -12.35 20.44
CA GLU A 130 10.59 -13.55 20.30
C GLU A 130 11.19 -14.75 21.03
N ILE A 131 12.51 -14.94 20.94
CA ILE A 131 13.22 -15.97 21.70
C ILE A 131 13.15 -15.68 23.21
N MET A 132 13.34 -14.42 23.63
CA MET A 132 13.25 -14.04 25.05
C MET A 132 11.87 -14.33 25.63
N PHE A 133 10.79 -13.98 24.92
CA PHE A 133 9.42 -14.27 25.34
C PHE A 133 9.13 -15.77 25.38
N ALA A 134 9.67 -16.56 24.45
CA ALA A 134 9.52 -18.00 24.45
C ALA A 134 10.24 -18.67 25.64
N LEU A 135 11.38 -18.12 26.08
CA LEU A 135 12.18 -18.69 27.17
C LEU A 135 11.77 -18.20 28.57
N ALA A 136 11.10 -17.05 28.68
CA ALA A 136 10.72 -16.46 29.97
C ALA A 136 9.97 -17.41 30.94
N PRO A 137 9.02 -18.26 30.52
CA PRO A 137 8.34 -19.19 31.42
C PRO A 137 9.27 -20.29 31.97
N TYR A 138 10.26 -20.72 31.18
CA TYR A 138 11.22 -21.74 31.63
C TYR A 138 12.24 -21.15 32.60
N ILE A 139 12.69 -19.92 32.34
CA ILE A 139 13.59 -19.19 33.24
C ILE A 139 12.90 -18.91 34.58
N SER A 140 11.60 -18.59 34.58
CA SER A 140 10.86 -18.35 35.83
C SER A 140 10.70 -19.63 36.64
N LEU A 141 10.34 -20.76 36.01
CA LEU A 141 10.29 -22.08 36.67
C LEU A 141 11.65 -22.51 37.23
N PHE A 142 12.72 -22.25 36.50
CA PHE A 142 14.06 -22.54 36.99
C PHE A 142 14.42 -21.67 38.19
N SER A 143 14.11 -20.37 38.13
CA SER A 143 14.37 -19.43 39.22
C SER A 143 13.58 -19.76 40.49
N THR A 144 12.31 -20.17 40.36
CA THR A 144 11.50 -20.60 41.51
C THR A 144 12.02 -21.90 42.11
N ALA A 145 12.46 -22.87 41.28
CA ALA A 145 13.07 -24.10 41.76
C ALA A 145 14.37 -23.84 42.54
N VAL A 146 15.23 -22.94 42.04
CA VAL A 146 16.46 -22.53 42.74
C VAL A 146 16.13 -21.90 44.10
N LEU A 147 15.15 -20.99 44.15
CA LEU A 147 14.72 -20.34 45.41
C LEU A 147 14.26 -21.35 46.46
N ILE A 148 13.46 -22.34 46.06
CA ILE A 148 12.98 -23.40 46.96
C ILE A 148 14.15 -24.21 47.52
N ILE A 149 15.12 -24.59 46.67
CA ILE A 149 16.31 -25.35 47.09
C ILE A 149 17.15 -24.55 48.09
N THR A 150 17.34 -23.24 47.87
CA THR A 150 18.08 -22.39 48.80
C THR A 150 17.38 -22.16 50.14
N LEU A 151 16.04 -22.24 50.20
CA LEU A 151 15.29 -22.09 51.45
C LEU A 151 15.23 -23.38 52.28
N LEU A 152 15.38 -24.55 51.64
CA LEU A 152 15.37 -25.87 52.28
C LEU A 152 16.75 -26.32 52.79
N LYS A 153 17.79 -25.52 52.58
CA LYS A 153 19.18 -25.80 52.94
C LYS A 153 19.66 -24.81 53.98
#